data_AF-A0A554G2H8-F1
#
_entry.id   AF-A0A554G2H8-F1
#
_cell.length_a   1.000
_cell.length_b   1.000
_cell.length_c   1.000
_cell.angle_alpha   90.00
_cell.angle_beta   90.00
_cell.angle_gamma   90.00
#
_symmetry.space_group_name_H-M   'P 1'
#
loop_
_entity.id
_entity.type
_entity.pdbx_description
1 polymer ?
#
loop_
_entity_poly.entity_id
_entity_poly.type
_entity_poly.pdbx_seq_one_letter_code
_entity_poly.pdbx_strand_id
1 'polypeptide(L)'
;MGFLHRKFLGVTETPREAVLRNLGHLLQAKLGAASVLPGFGLTETGFRSDAERLAGLGAEIRETLSRYEPRVEVLEIDEDPAQTEGAPGLVVHLVLRDTGEPVDLLLDPASRRLRERPADAAPREDEA
;
A
#
# COMPACT_ATOMS: atom_id res chain seq x y z
N MET A 1 19.91 -8.34 4.60
CA MET A 1 20.63 -8.77 5.83
C MET A 1 20.15 -8.10 7.14
N GLY A 2 19.02 -7.35 7.17
CA GLY A 2 18.65 -6.54 8.36
C GLY A 2 17.88 -7.26 9.48
N PHE A 3 17.11 -8.30 9.18
CA PHE A 3 16.17 -8.91 10.15
C PHE A 3 16.85 -9.71 11.27
N LEU A 4 17.87 -10.50 10.92
CA LEU A 4 18.64 -11.28 11.90
C LEU A 4 19.44 -10.35 12.84
N HIS A 5 20.08 -9.31 12.30
CA HIS A 5 20.88 -8.37 13.08
C HIS A 5 20.05 -7.59 14.11
N ARG A 6 18.85 -7.11 13.73
CA ARG A 6 17.94 -6.41 14.66
C ARG A 6 17.51 -7.29 15.84
N LYS A 7 17.19 -8.57 15.61
CA LYS A 7 16.83 -9.51 16.69
C LYS A 7 18.00 -9.77 17.64
N PHE A 8 19.23 -9.86 17.13
CA PHE A 8 20.42 -10.00 17.98
C PHE A 8 20.69 -8.77 18.85
N LEU A 9 20.27 -7.58 18.42
CA LEU A 9 20.41 -6.33 19.17
C LEU A 9 19.28 -6.08 20.18
N GLY A 10 18.32 -7.01 20.34
CA GLY A 10 17.17 -6.83 21.24
C GLY A 10 16.19 -5.74 20.77
N VAL A 11 16.34 -5.24 19.54
CA VAL A 11 15.44 -4.24 18.97
C VAL A 11 14.15 -4.94 18.57
N THR A 12 13.09 -4.68 19.32
CA THR A 12 11.76 -5.20 19.04
C THR A 12 11.10 -4.32 17.98
N GLU A 13 10.55 -4.94 16.95
CA GLU A 13 9.76 -4.27 15.92
C GLU A 13 8.54 -3.61 16.57
N THR A 14 8.25 -2.36 16.21
CA THR A 14 7.05 -1.68 16.71
C THR A 14 5.80 -2.22 16.01
N PRO A 15 4.60 -2.12 16.62
CA PRO A 15 3.36 -2.55 15.97
C PRO A 15 3.16 -1.90 14.58
N ARG A 16 3.48 -0.60 14.45
CA ARG A 16 3.47 0.15 13.19
C ARG A 16 4.40 -0.46 12.15
N GLU A 17 5.67 -0.72 12.52
CA GLU A 17 6.65 -1.33 11.62
C GLU A 17 6.17 -2.71 11.12
N ALA A 18 5.58 -3.51 12.01
CA ALA A 18 5.04 -4.82 11.65
C ALA A 18 3.86 -4.73 10.66
N VAL A 19 2.98 -3.73 10.82
CA VAL A 19 1.88 -3.46 9.89
C VAL A 19 2.44 -3.04 8.53
N LEU A 20 3.31 -2.03 8.48
CA LEU A 20 3.88 -1.53 7.23
C LEU A 20 4.64 -2.62 6.46
N ARG A 21 5.36 -3.48 7.16
CA ARG A 21 6.01 -4.65 6.56
C ARG A 21 4.98 -5.59 5.94
N ASN A 22 3.89 -5.90 6.66
CA ASN A 22 2.86 -6.80 6.14
C ASN A 22 2.15 -6.20 4.91
N LEU A 23 1.83 -4.90 4.95
CA LEU A 23 1.28 -4.18 3.80
C LEU A 23 2.19 -4.27 2.58
N GLY A 24 3.50 -4.09 2.78
CA GLY A 24 4.49 -4.26 1.72
C GLY A 24 4.46 -5.66 1.09
N HIS A 25 4.38 -6.72 1.90
CA HIS A 25 4.27 -8.09 1.40
C HIS A 25 2.95 -8.35 0.67
N LEU A 26 1.84 -7.87 1.23
CA LEU A 26 0.50 -8.10 0.73
C LEU A 26 0.26 -7.44 -0.63
N LEU A 27 0.66 -6.17 -0.76
CA LEU A 27 0.40 -5.40 -1.98
C LEU A 27 1.40 -5.73 -3.11
N GLN A 28 2.58 -6.27 -2.79
CA GLN A 28 3.53 -6.77 -3.79
C GLN A 28 3.20 -8.19 -4.26
N ALA A 29 2.47 -8.97 -3.45
CA ALA A 29 2.14 -10.34 -3.81
C ALA A 29 1.16 -10.37 -4.98
N LYS A 30 1.42 -11.31 -5.91
CA LYS A 30 0.46 -11.67 -6.94
C LYS A 30 -0.73 -12.40 -6.31
N LEU A 31 -1.93 -12.09 -6.77
CA LEU A 31 -3.14 -12.79 -6.36
C LEU A 31 -2.97 -14.32 -6.51
N GLY A 32 -3.22 -15.06 -5.42
CA GLY A 32 -3.11 -16.52 -5.39
C GLY A 32 -1.67 -17.05 -5.25
N ALA A 33 -0.68 -16.20 -5.00
CA ALA A 33 0.70 -16.64 -4.75
C ALA A 33 0.84 -17.47 -3.46
N ALA A 34 -0.09 -17.33 -2.52
CA ALA A 34 -0.13 -18.14 -1.31
C ALA A 34 -0.98 -19.39 -1.56
N SER A 35 -0.35 -20.56 -1.47
CA SER A 35 -0.98 -21.88 -1.72
C SER A 35 -2.23 -22.16 -0.89
N VAL A 36 -2.34 -21.54 0.29
CA VAL A 36 -3.44 -21.71 1.25
C VAL A 36 -4.36 -20.48 1.35
N LEU A 37 -4.00 -19.36 0.72
CA LEU A 37 -4.78 -18.11 0.73
C LEU A 37 -5.03 -17.66 -0.72
N PRO A 38 -6.07 -18.18 -1.38
CA PRO A 38 -6.31 -17.91 -2.81
C PRO A 38 -6.62 -16.43 -3.09
N GLY A 39 -7.15 -15.70 -2.10
CA GLY A 39 -7.43 -14.27 -2.20
C GLY A 39 -6.27 -13.35 -1.82
N PHE A 40 -5.08 -13.88 -1.48
CA PHE A 40 -3.95 -13.08 -1.03
C PHE A 40 -3.20 -12.46 -2.23
N GLY A 41 -2.98 -11.15 -2.17
CA GLY A 41 -2.27 -10.38 -3.20
C GLY A 41 -3.20 -9.58 -4.12
N LEU A 42 -2.63 -8.99 -5.18
CA LEU A 42 -3.35 -8.17 -6.16
C LEU A 42 -3.25 -8.75 -7.58
N THR A 43 -4.28 -8.53 -8.41
CA THR A 43 -4.36 -9.02 -9.79
C THR A 43 -3.32 -8.34 -10.69
N GLU A 44 -2.62 -9.09 -11.53
CA GLU A 44 -1.52 -8.59 -12.39
C GLU A 44 -1.93 -8.10 -13.78
N THR A 45 -3.01 -8.63 -14.33
CA THR A 45 -3.30 -8.52 -15.76
C THR A 45 -4.78 -8.30 -16.00
N GLY A 46 -5.13 -7.65 -17.10
CA GLY A 46 -6.53 -7.55 -17.56
C GLY A 46 -7.03 -6.14 -17.83
N PHE A 47 -6.22 -5.12 -17.55
CA PHE A 47 -6.62 -3.72 -17.73
C PHE A 47 -6.36 -3.23 -19.16
N ARG A 48 -7.34 -2.50 -19.72
CA ARG A 48 -7.31 -1.95 -21.08
C ARG A 48 -6.80 -0.50 -21.11
N SER A 49 -6.82 0.19 -19.97
CA SER A 49 -6.29 1.54 -19.78
C SER A 49 -5.71 1.71 -18.37
N ASP A 50 -4.91 2.76 -18.17
CA ASP A 50 -4.38 3.09 -16.84
C ASP A 50 -5.51 3.50 -15.87
N ALA A 51 -6.54 4.22 -16.35
CA ALA A 51 -7.71 4.56 -15.53
C ALA A 51 -8.47 3.31 -15.05
N GLU A 52 -8.66 2.31 -15.94
CA GLU A 52 -9.28 1.03 -15.54
C GLU A 52 -8.40 0.27 -14.54
N ARG A 53 -7.07 0.31 -14.74
CA ARG A 53 -6.11 -0.27 -13.81
C ARG A 53 -6.19 0.35 -12.43
N LEU A 54 -6.20 1.68 -12.34
CA LEU A 54 -6.24 2.41 -11.07
C LEU A 54 -7.54 2.14 -10.31
N ALA A 55 -8.68 2.25 -10.97
CA ALA A 55 -9.98 1.97 -10.36
C ALA A 55 -10.09 0.51 -9.88
N GLY A 56 -9.61 -0.45 -10.69
CA GLY A 56 -9.57 -1.86 -10.33
C GLY A 56 -8.64 -2.13 -9.15
N LEU A 57 -7.42 -1.60 -9.18
CA LEU A 57 -6.47 -1.74 -8.07
C LEU A 57 -7.02 -1.12 -6.78
N GLY A 58 -7.63 0.06 -6.84
CA GLY A 58 -8.20 0.71 -5.65
C GLY A 58 -9.25 -0.16 -4.96
N ALA A 59 -10.16 -0.76 -5.74
CA ALA A 59 -11.15 -1.68 -5.22
C ALA A 59 -10.52 -2.96 -4.62
N GLU A 60 -9.56 -3.57 -5.33
CA GLU A 60 -8.85 -4.75 -4.86
C GLU A 60 -8.05 -4.49 -3.58
N ILE A 61 -7.38 -3.34 -3.47
CA ILE A 61 -6.64 -2.93 -2.28
C ILE A 61 -7.59 -2.85 -1.09
N ARG A 62 -8.74 -2.18 -1.25
CA ARG A 62 -9.73 -2.05 -0.16
C ARG A 62 -10.23 -3.42 0.31
N GLU A 63 -10.57 -4.31 -0.61
CA GLU A 63 -11.01 -5.67 -0.28
C GLU A 63 -9.89 -6.47 0.41
N THR A 64 -8.69 -6.43 -0.15
CA THR A 64 -7.53 -7.19 0.31
C THR A 64 -7.09 -6.75 1.71
N LEU A 65 -6.99 -5.45 1.96
CA LEU A 65 -6.62 -4.90 3.26
C LEU A 65 -7.66 -5.24 4.33
N SER A 66 -8.95 -5.16 3.99
CA SER A 66 -10.03 -5.53 4.93
C SER A 66 -9.95 -7.00 5.40
N ARG A 67 -9.40 -7.88 4.57
CA ARG A 67 -9.28 -9.32 4.86
C ARG A 67 -7.99 -9.71 5.55
N TYR A 68 -6.87 -9.10 5.15
CA TYR A 68 -5.53 -9.59 5.51
C TYR A 68 -4.74 -8.63 6.41
N GLU A 69 -5.22 -7.42 6.65
CA GLU A 69 -4.62 -6.48 7.60
C GLU A 69 -5.71 -5.71 8.39
N PRO A 70 -6.42 -6.36 9.33
CA PRO A 70 -7.52 -5.74 10.06
C PRO A 70 -7.07 -4.61 11.01
N ARG A 71 -5.77 -4.47 11.27
CA ARG A 71 -5.21 -3.39 12.11
C ARG A 71 -5.23 -2.04 11.42
N VAL A 72 -5.49 -2.00 10.11
CA VAL A 72 -5.67 -0.76 9.35
C VAL A 72 -7.12 -0.52 8.99
N GLU A 73 -7.46 0.74 8.79
CA GLU A 73 -8.68 1.18 8.15
C GLU A 73 -8.31 2.07 6.96
N VAL A 74 -8.80 1.73 5.78
CA VAL A 74 -8.64 2.56 4.58
C VAL A 74 -9.69 3.66 4.64
N LEU A 75 -9.23 4.90 4.67
CA LEU A 75 -10.08 6.09 4.67
C LEU A 75 -10.43 6.46 3.23
N GLU A 76 -9.42 6.60 2.39
CA GLU A 76 -9.54 7.09 1.01
C GLU A 76 -8.45 6.49 0.12
N ILE A 77 -8.72 6.44 -1.19
CA ILE A 77 -7.74 6.05 -2.19
C ILE A 77 -7.85 7.05 -3.33
N ASP A 78 -6.80 7.84 -3.52
CA ASP A 78 -6.72 8.89 -4.53
C ASP A 78 -5.72 8.53 -5.63
N GLU A 79 -5.91 9.12 -6.80
CA GLU A 79 -4.94 9.05 -7.87
C GLU A 79 -3.83 10.10 -7.63
N ASP A 80 -2.57 9.68 -7.69
CA ASP A 80 -1.43 10.61 -7.70
C ASP A 80 -1.09 10.95 -9.16
N PRO A 81 -1.36 12.17 -9.63
CA PRO A 81 -0.92 12.58 -10.96
C PRO A 81 0.62 12.52 -10.98
N ALA A 82 1.16 11.73 -11.90
CA ALA A 82 2.57 11.35 -11.90
C ALA A 82 3.50 12.56 -11.73
N GLN A 83 4.25 12.61 -10.62
CA GLN A 83 5.04 13.80 -10.29
C GLN A 83 6.19 14.10 -11.26
N THR A 84 6.65 13.14 -12.08
CA THR A 84 7.58 13.39 -13.18
C THR A 84 7.61 12.17 -14.10
N GLU A 85 7.10 12.28 -15.34
CA GLU A 85 7.22 11.28 -16.43
C GLU A 85 6.99 9.80 -16.05
N GLY A 86 5.86 9.50 -15.42
CA GLY A 86 5.48 8.13 -15.03
C GLY A 86 3.99 7.83 -15.28
N ALA A 87 3.60 6.57 -15.09
CA ALA A 87 2.19 6.23 -14.98
C ALA A 87 1.61 6.83 -13.68
N PRO A 88 0.35 7.30 -13.68
CA PRO A 88 -0.31 7.80 -12.47
C PRO A 88 -0.28 6.74 -11.35
N GLY A 89 -0.06 7.17 -10.12
CA GLY A 89 0.03 6.32 -8.93
C GLY A 89 -1.29 6.22 -8.18
N LEU A 90 -1.31 5.46 -7.10
CA LEU A 90 -2.38 5.51 -6.08
C LEU A 90 -1.81 5.96 -4.74
N VAL A 91 -2.50 6.89 -4.08
CA VAL A 91 -2.28 7.21 -2.67
C VAL A 91 -3.36 6.53 -1.86
N VAL A 92 -2.95 5.64 -0.95
CA VAL A 92 -3.85 4.94 -0.04
C VAL A 92 -3.74 5.64 1.32
N HIS A 93 -4.78 6.38 1.68
CA HIS A 93 -4.92 7.03 2.97
C HIS A 93 -5.49 6.02 3.96
N LEU A 94 -4.74 5.73 5.03
CA LEU A 94 -5.17 4.77 6.04
C LEU A 94 -4.85 5.23 7.44
N VAL A 95 -5.53 4.62 8.40
CA VAL A 95 -5.30 4.85 9.83
C VAL A 95 -5.03 3.52 10.52
N LEU A 96 -4.06 3.52 11.44
CA LEU A 96 -3.83 2.41 12.36
C LEU A 96 -4.94 2.42 13.42
N ARG A 97 -5.74 1.35 13.50
CA ARG A 97 -6.90 1.30 14.41
C ARG A 97 -6.51 1.44 15.89
N ASP A 98 -5.37 0.87 16.27
CA ASP A 98 -4.93 0.85 17.67
C ASP A 98 -4.48 2.23 18.17
N THR A 99 -3.88 3.04 17.29
CA THR A 99 -3.25 4.32 17.67
C THR A 99 -3.99 5.54 17.13
N GLY A 100 -4.84 5.37 16.12
CA GLY A 100 -5.41 6.47 15.35
C GLY A 100 -4.37 7.19 14.47
N GLU A 101 -3.17 6.62 14.31
CA GLU A 101 -2.10 7.25 13.54
C GLU A 101 -2.40 7.19 12.03
N PRO A 102 -2.45 8.33 11.32
CA PRO A 102 -2.61 8.36 9.88
C PRO A 102 -1.33 7.93 9.17
N VAL A 103 -1.48 7.21 8.07
CA VAL A 103 -0.40 6.75 7.20
C VAL A 103 -0.86 6.89 5.77
N ASP A 104 -0.02 7.53 4.96
CA ASP A 104 -0.24 7.68 3.53
C ASP A 104 0.73 6.80 2.77
N LEU A 105 0.21 5.94 1.89
CA LEU A 105 1.02 5.01 1.12
C LEU A 105 0.90 5.32 -0.36
N LEU A 106 2.03 5.62 -1.00
CA LEU A 106 2.13 5.72 -2.43
C LEU A 106 2.39 4.33 -3.03
N LEU A 107 1.53 3.92 -3.95
CA LEU A 107 1.65 2.70 -4.74
C LEU A 107 1.94 3.05 -6.19
N ASP A 108 3.10 2.59 -6.67
CA ASP A 108 3.40 2.55 -8.10
C ASP A 108 2.68 1.35 -8.72
N PRO A 109 1.71 1.52 -9.64
CA PRO A 109 0.95 0.43 -10.21
C PRO A 109 1.79 -0.49 -11.13
N ALA A 110 2.89 -0.01 -11.69
CA ALA A 110 3.76 -0.80 -12.56
C ALA A 110 4.69 -1.70 -11.75
N SER A 111 5.32 -1.17 -10.70
CA SER A 111 6.27 -1.92 -9.87
C SER A 111 5.66 -2.52 -8.59
N ARG A 112 4.44 -2.12 -8.24
CA ARG A 112 3.74 -2.42 -6.97
C ARG A 112 4.55 -2.05 -5.74
N ARG A 113 5.50 -1.13 -5.91
CA ARG A 113 6.33 -0.66 -4.81
C ARG A 113 5.52 0.30 -3.99
N LEU A 114 5.46 -0.03 -2.71
CA LEU A 114 4.88 0.80 -1.68
C LEU A 114 5.96 1.74 -1.14
N ARG A 115 5.63 3.01 -0.98
CA ARG A 115 6.44 3.97 -0.24
C ARG A 115 5.54 4.75 0.69
N GLU A 116 5.97 4.93 1.92
CA GLU A 116 5.31 5.86 2.83
C GLU A 116 5.50 7.28 2.30
N ARG A 117 4.41 8.02 2.13
CA ARG A 117 4.45 9.45 1.81
C ARG A 117 4.72 10.20 3.11
N PRO A 118 5.70 11.11 3.17
CA PRO A 118 5.90 11.94 4.35
C PRO A 118 4.62 12.74 4.64
N ALA A 119 4.21 12.81 5.91
CA ALA A 119 3.00 13.51 6.32
C ALA A 119 2.96 15.01 5.90
N ASP A 120 4.12 15.61 5.63
CA ASP A 120 4.27 17.01 5.17
C ASP A 120 4.15 17.20 3.65
N ALA A 121 3.96 16.13 2.88
CA ALA A 121 3.70 16.27 1.45
C ALA A 121 2.22 16.61 1.26
N ALA A 122 1.85 17.87 1.53
CA ALA A 122 0.55 18.42 1.17
C ALA A 122 0.20 18.08 -0.31
N PRO A 123 -1.08 17.92 -0.66
CA PRO A 123 -1.47 17.98 -2.06
C PRO A 123 -0.94 19.31 -2.59
N ARG A 124 -0.11 19.27 -3.64
CA ARG A 124 0.17 20.51 -4.38
C ARG A 124 -1.16 20.90 -5.00
N GLU A 125 -1.82 21.87 -4.35
CA GLU A 125 -2.84 22.68 -4.98
C GLU A 125 -2.19 23.38 -6.16
N ASP A 126 -2.25 22.75 -7.34
CA ASP A 126 -2.13 23.46 -8.60
C ASP A 126 -3.56 23.72 -9.09
N GLU A 127 -4.06 24.94 -8.86
CA GLU A 127 -4.88 25.66 -9.84
C GLU A 127 -5.09 27.12 -9.41
N ALA A 128 -4.30 28.02 -10.03
CA ALA A 128 -4.69 29.40 -10.34
C ALA A 128 -4.00 29.83 -11.65
#